data_AF-A0A952HXJ7-F1
#
_entry.id   AF-A0A952HXJ7-F1
#
_cell.length_a   1.000
_cell.length_b   1.000
_cell.length_c   1.000
_cell.angle_alpha   90.00
_cell.angle_beta   90.00
_cell.angle_gamma   90.00
#
_symmetry.space_group_name_H-M   'P 1'
#
loop_
_entity.id
_entity.type
_entity.pdbx_description
1 polymer ?
#
loop_
_entity_poly.entity_id
_entity_poly.type
_entity_poly.pdbx_seq_one_letter_code
_entity_poly.pdbx_strand_id
1 'polypeptide(L)' 'GHMNILGAVIFGEVDGVFSDACNKAIEFGKPTLMKDDWKRVFDADEIAASIERIT' A
#
# COMPACT_ATOMS: atom_id res chain seq x y z
N GLY A 1 -3.85 -4.39 18.01
CA GLY A 1 -2.71 -5.24 17.62
C GLY A 1 -1.75 -4.47 16.73
N HIS A 2 -0.62 -5.07 16.31
CA HIS A 2 0.43 -4.38 15.53
C HIS A 2 -0.11 -3.67 14.28
N MET A 3 -1.06 -4.23 13.54
CA MET A 3 -1.64 -3.57 12.36
C MET A 3 -2.42 -2.27 12.67
N ASN A 4 -3.12 -2.20 13.81
CA ASN A 4 -3.91 -1.01 14.16
C ASN A 4 -3.01 0.19 14.44
N ILE A 5 -1.92 0.01 15.20
CA ILE A 5 -0.99 1.10 15.50
C ILE A 5 -0.21 1.54 14.27
N LEU A 6 0.19 0.60 13.39
CA LEU A 6 0.82 0.92 12.12
C LEU A 6 -0.10 1.78 11.25
N GLY A 7 -1.37 1.40 11.14
CA GLY A 7 -2.37 2.19 10.41
C GLY A 7 -2.59 3.58 11.01
N ALA A 8 -2.75 3.68 12.33
CA ALA A 8 -2.96 4.95 13.01
C ALA A 8 -1.79 5.93 12.79
N VAL A 9 -0.54 5.44 12.81
CA VAL A 9 0.65 6.26 12.53
C VAL A 9 0.73 6.65 11.05
N ILE A 10 0.47 5.72 10.11
CA ILE A 10 0.53 6.01 8.66
C ILE A 10 -0.45 7.12 8.26
N PHE A 11 -1.65 7.08 8.81
CA PHE A 11 -2.71 8.03 8.47
C PHE A 11 -2.77 9.26 9.38
N GLY A 12 -1.82 9.39 10.33
CA GLY A 12 -1.72 10.57 11.20
C GLY A 12 -2.82 10.67 12.26
N GLU A 13 -3.47 9.56 12.60
CA GLU A 13 -4.46 9.51 13.70
C GLU A 13 -3.78 9.63 15.06
N VAL A 14 -2.53 9.20 15.16
CA VAL A 14 -1.69 9.34 16.36
C VAL A 14 -0.28 9.77 15.98
N ASP A 15 0.33 10.62 16.80
CA ASP A 15 1.74 10.97 16.65
C ASP A 15 2.62 9.76 16.92
N GLY A 16 3.51 9.46 15.98
CA GLY A 16 4.44 8.35 16.07
C GLY A 16 5.31 8.20 14.84
N VAL A 17 6.36 7.38 14.95
CA VAL A 17 7.23 7.03 13.83
C VAL A 17 7.40 5.52 13.77
N PHE A 18 7.67 5.01 12.58
CA PHE A 18 8.07 3.62 12.41
C PHE A 18 9.49 3.40 12.91
N SER A 19 9.71 2.27 13.58
CA SER A 19 11.05 1.84 13.96
C SER A 19 11.90 1.54 12.73
N ASP A 20 13.22 1.59 12.89
CA ASP A 20 14.16 1.27 11.81
C ASP A 20 13.93 -0.13 11.23
N ALA A 21 13.62 -1.11 12.08
CA ALA A 21 13.28 -2.47 11.66
C ALA A 21 12.00 -2.51 10.80
N CYS A 22 10.98 -1.72 11.15
CA CYS A 22 9.76 -1.61 10.37
C CYS A 22 10.02 -0.96 8.99
N ASN A 23 10.81 0.12 8.96
CA ASN A 23 11.22 0.75 7.70
C ASN A 23 12.04 -0.19 6.82
N LYS A 24 12.94 -0.99 7.40
CA LYS A 24 13.71 -2.01 6.68
C LYS A 24 12.78 -3.09 6.10
N ALA A 25 11.79 -3.55 6.86
CA ALA A 25 10.80 -4.50 6.37
C ALA A 25 10.03 -3.96 5.14
N ILE A 26 9.71 -2.67 5.12
CA ILE A 26 9.05 -2.01 3.99
C ILE A 26 9.98 -1.94 2.76
N GLU A 27 11.25 -1.60 2.98
CA GLU A 27 12.27 -1.47 1.91
C GLU A 27 12.40 -2.77 1.09
N PHE A 28 12.51 -3.93 1.75
CA PHE A 28 12.62 -5.22 1.05
C PHE A 28 11.26 -5.83 0.71
N GLY A 29 10.24 -5.57 1.52
CA GLY A 29 8.90 -6.11 1.32
C GLY A 29 8.23 -5.57 0.06
N LYS A 30 8.33 -4.26 -0.20
CA LYS A 30 7.69 -3.63 -1.36
C LYS A 30 8.09 -4.28 -2.70
N PRO A 31 9.37 -4.40 -3.08
CA PRO A 31 9.75 -5.01 -4.34
C PRO A 31 9.53 -6.53 -4.39
N THR A 32 9.52 -7.21 -3.23
CA THR A 32 9.24 -8.65 -3.17
C THR A 32 7.75 -8.97 -3.40
N LEU A 33 6.86 -8.07 -2.98
CA LEU A 33 5.41 -8.31 -2.99
C LEU A 33 4.68 -7.58 -4.12
N MET A 34 5.11 -6.37 -4.47
CA MET A 34 4.39 -5.49 -5.39
C MET A 34 5.05 -5.52 -6.77
N LYS A 35 4.24 -5.65 -7.82
CA LYS A 35 4.70 -5.39 -9.18
C LYS A 35 5.11 -3.93 -9.33
N ASP A 36 6.18 -3.63 -10.07
CA ASP A 36 6.71 -2.26 -10.21
C ASP A 36 5.67 -1.26 -10.72
N ASP A 37 4.82 -1.68 -11.66
CA ASP A 37 3.74 -0.87 -12.24
C ASP A 37 2.38 -1.07 -11.54
N TRP A 38 2.33 -1.54 -10.28
CA TRP A 38 1.06 -1.86 -9.62
C TRP A 38 0.05 -0.69 -9.61
N LYS A 39 0.50 0.56 -9.66
CA LYS A 39 -0.37 1.75 -9.72
C LYS A 39 -1.13 1.89 -11.04
N ARG A 40 -0.78 1.14 -12.09
CA ARG A 40 -1.49 1.08 -13.38
C ARG A 40 -2.97 0.76 -13.22
N VAL A 41 -3.37 0.10 -12.12
CA VAL A 41 -4.78 -0.14 -11.78
C VAL A 41 -5.64 1.14 -11.68
N PHE A 42 -5.02 2.31 -11.57
CA PHE A 42 -5.70 3.62 -11.57
C PHE A 42 -5.72 4.30 -12.94
N ASP A 43 -5.12 3.70 -13.97
CA ASP A 43 -5.18 4.24 -15.33
C ASP A 43 -6.59 4.08 -15.91
N ALA A 44 -7.01 5.06 -16.73
CA ALA A 44 -8.38 5.11 -17.25
C ALA A 44 -8.80 3.83 -17.98
N ASP A 45 -7.89 3.25 -18.78
CA ASP A 45 -8.16 2.02 -19.54
C ASP A 45 -8.32 0.79 -18.64
N GLU A 46 -7.50 0.66 -17.58
CA GLU A 46 -7.59 -0.44 -16.61
C GLU A 46 -8.86 -0.33 -15.76
N ILE A 47 -9.26 0.89 -15.39
CA ILE A 47 -10.54 1.15 -14.71
C ILE A 47 -11.71 0.78 -15.63
N ALA A 48 -11.72 1.23 -16.89
CA ALA A 48 -12.79 0.94 -17.84
C ALA A 48 -12.95 -0.58 -18.05
N ALA A 49 -11.84 -1.29 -18.28
CA ALA A 49 -11.84 -2.74 -18.40
C ALA A 49 -12.30 -3.44 -17.11
N SER A 50 -12.04 -2.86 -15.93
CA SER A 50 -12.52 -3.42 -14.65
C SER A 50 -14.03 -3.27 -14.48
N ILE A 51 -14.61 -2.14 -14.94
CA ILE A 51 -16.06 -1.92 -14.95
C ILE A 51 -16.75 -2.92 -15.88
N GLU A 52 -16.23 -3.10 -17.11
CA GLU A 52 -16.78 -4.04 -18.10
C GLU A 52 -16.86 -5.49 -17.58
N ARG A 53 -15.96 -5.89 -16.66
CA ARG A 53 -15.97 -7.25 -16.09
C ARG A 53 -17.05 -7.49 -15.05
N ILE A 54 -17.64 -6.43 -14.47
CA ILE A 54 -18.63 -6.52 -13.38
C ILE A 54 -20.02 -6.01 -13.78
N THR A 55 -20.19 -5.53 -15.01
CA THR A 55 -21.46 -5.05 -15.57
C THR A 55 -21.82 -5.84 -16.81
#